data_AF-A0AAN6V9E0-F1
#
_entry.id   AF-A0AAN6V9E0-F1
#
_cell.length_a   1.000
_cell.length_b   1.000
_cell.length_c   1.000
_cell.angle_alpha   90.00
_cell.angle_beta   90.00
_cell.angle_gamma   90.00
#
_symmetry.space_group_name_H-M   'P 1'
#
loop_
_entity.id
_entity.type
_entity.pdbx_description
1 polymer ?
#
loop_
_entity_poly.entity_id
_entity_poly.type
_entity_poly.pdbx_seq_one_letter_code
_entity_poly.pdbx_strand_id
1 'polypeptide(L)'
;MAAIWDDPRAPYLEMNPREPMSEITAWYARYNLCRTYFFDYTQYSEAVIALAEFLNIQLPHSTRVARNQVKLRPYIRRLIVTGYDTEEVLSLWFGADWKGGVGRVLQQERLNYMLAAMSTSWFGVKQAYDFGPAQSVPFLKELEAPDIEALRRARDRWANMQNLITEEDVIVKSEREAA
;
A
#
# COMPACT_ATOMS: atom_id res chain seq x y z
N MET A 1 0.34 -2.61 19.17
CA MET A 1 0.87 -1.74 18.09
C MET A 1 0.00 -0.50 18.06
N ALA A 2 0.56 0.71 18.04
CA ALA A 2 -0.24 1.93 17.85
C ALA A 2 -0.93 1.87 16.48
N ALA A 3 -2.18 2.31 16.39
CA ALA A 3 -2.85 2.42 15.10
C ALA A 3 -2.00 3.31 14.19
N ILE A 4 -1.82 2.93 12.93
CA ILE A 4 -1.05 3.65 11.91
C ILE A 4 -1.46 5.14 11.80
N TRP A 5 -2.67 5.47 12.25
CA TRP A 5 -3.26 6.82 12.25
C TRP A 5 -3.18 7.58 13.59
N ASP A 6 -2.75 6.93 14.66
CA ASP A 6 -2.66 7.52 16.01
C ASP A 6 -1.24 7.99 16.34
N ASP A 7 -0.26 7.80 15.44
CA ASP A 7 1.06 8.39 15.60
C ASP A 7 1.08 9.82 15.01
N PRO A 8 1.16 10.88 15.83
CA PRO A 8 1.30 12.26 15.35
C PRO A 8 2.63 12.50 14.64
N ARG A 9 3.54 11.52 14.62
CA ARG A 9 4.79 11.51 13.86
C ARG A 9 4.74 10.56 12.67
N ALA A 10 3.61 9.93 12.33
CA ALA A 10 3.47 8.97 11.24
C ALA A 10 4.06 9.54 9.91
N PRO A 11 5.32 9.21 9.54
CA PRO A 11 6.04 9.90 8.47
C PRO A 11 5.55 9.54 7.05
N TYR A 12 4.42 8.83 6.94
CA TYR A 12 3.98 8.13 5.74
C TYR A 12 2.66 8.63 5.16
N LEU A 13 1.98 9.56 5.84
CA LEU A 13 0.88 10.35 5.25
C LEU A 13 1.35 11.71 4.74
N GLU A 14 2.49 12.21 5.23
CA GLU A 14 3.19 13.32 4.60
C GLU A 14 3.99 12.80 3.40
N MET A 15 3.29 12.54 2.29
CA MET A 15 3.96 12.79 1.01
C MET A 15 4.21 14.29 0.97
N ASN A 16 5.37 14.74 1.44
CA ASN A 16 5.74 16.13 1.28
C ASN A 16 5.91 16.36 -0.23
N PRO A 17 5.02 17.11 -0.90
CA PRO A 17 5.15 17.34 -2.34
C PRO A 17 6.41 18.14 -2.69
N ARG A 18 7.16 18.59 -1.68
CA ARG A 18 8.47 19.24 -1.77
C ARG A 18 9.63 18.33 -1.33
N GLU A 19 9.46 17.01 -1.29
CA GLU A 19 10.59 16.10 -1.11
C GLU A 19 11.67 16.41 -2.17
N PRO A 20 12.93 16.66 -1.75
CA PRO A 20 13.99 16.97 -2.69
C PRO A 20 14.24 15.78 -3.61
N MET A 21 14.62 16.05 -4.86
CA MET A 21 14.92 15.00 -5.86
C MET A 21 15.96 13.99 -5.36
N SER A 22 16.87 14.40 -4.46
CA SER A 22 17.84 13.53 -3.79
C SER A 22 17.19 12.44 -2.93
N GLU A 23 16.09 12.72 -2.23
CA GLU A 23 15.36 11.73 -1.44
C GLU A 23 14.61 10.74 -2.32
N ILE A 24 13.96 11.23 -3.39
CA ILE A 24 13.26 10.38 -4.37
C ILE A 24 14.23 9.43 -5.06
N THR A 25 15.40 9.92 -5.46
CA THR A 25 16.45 9.10 -6.10
C THR A 25 17.07 8.12 -5.12
N ALA A 26 17.32 8.52 -3.87
CA ALA A 26 17.79 7.61 -2.82
C ALA A 26 16.77 6.49 -2.55
N TRP A 27 15.47 6.83 -2.48
CA TRP A 27 14.39 5.84 -2.38
C TRP A 27 14.38 4.90 -3.58
N TYR A 28 14.45 5.42 -4.81
CA TYR A 28 14.44 4.60 -6.02
C TYR A 28 15.63 3.64 -6.08
N ALA A 29 16.82 4.05 -5.63
CA ALA A 29 17.97 3.17 -5.51
C ALA A 29 17.67 1.98 -4.58
N ARG A 30 17.09 2.22 -3.41
CA ARG A 30 16.69 1.16 -2.45
C ARG A 30 15.58 0.27 -2.99
N TYR A 31 14.60 0.86 -3.69
CA TYR A 31 13.56 0.11 -4.39
C TYR A 31 14.16 -0.83 -5.46
N ASN A 32 15.16 -0.38 -6.21
CA ASN A 32 15.85 -1.23 -7.19
C ASN A 32 16.62 -2.37 -6.53
N LEU A 33 17.25 -2.16 -5.37
CA LEU A 33 17.88 -3.24 -4.61
C LEU A 33 16.85 -4.30 -4.23
N CYS A 34 15.68 -3.90 -3.72
CA CYS A 34 14.59 -4.82 -3.41
C CYS A 34 14.14 -5.62 -4.65
N ARG A 35 14.00 -4.93 -5.79
CA ARG A 35 13.57 -5.56 -7.05
C ARG A 35 14.60 -6.57 -7.57
N THR A 36 15.87 -6.20 -7.54
CA THR A 36 16.97 -7.08 -7.96
C THR A 36 17.08 -8.27 -7.01
N TYR A 37 16.99 -8.06 -5.70
CA TYR A 37 17.01 -9.14 -4.72
C TYR A 37 15.86 -10.13 -4.93
N PHE A 38 14.64 -9.61 -5.13
CA PHE A 38 13.46 -10.44 -5.40
C PHE A 38 13.62 -11.28 -6.68
N PHE A 39 14.12 -10.67 -7.76
CA PHE A 39 14.29 -11.35 -9.04
C PHE A 39 15.51 -12.29 -9.06
N ASP A 40 16.64 -11.93 -8.48
CA ASP A 40 17.84 -12.77 -8.62
C ASP A 40 17.88 -13.92 -7.61
N TYR A 41 17.24 -13.76 -6.44
CA TYR A 41 17.40 -14.69 -5.32
C TYR A 41 16.07 -15.24 -4.80
N THR A 42 15.18 -14.38 -4.30
CA THR A 42 14.08 -14.86 -3.44
C THR A 42 13.02 -15.64 -4.20
N GLN A 43 12.80 -15.33 -5.46
CA GLN A 43 11.82 -16.06 -6.28
C GLN A 43 12.14 -17.55 -6.45
N TYR A 44 13.36 -17.98 -6.12
CA TYR A 44 13.77 -19.39 -6.16
C TYR A 44 13.81 -20.05 -4.77
N SER A 45 13.54 -19.29 -3.71
CA SER A 45 13.48 -19.81 -2.34
C SER A 45 12.24 -20.67 -2.16
N GLU A 46 12.40 -21.84 -1.53
CA GLU A 46 11.30 -22.76 -1.23
C GLU A 46 10.17 -22.08 -0.46
N ALA A 47 10.51 -21.27 0.56
CA ALA A 47 9.53 -20.56 1.36
C ALA A 47 8.72 -19.54 0.52
N VAL A 48 9.36 -18.85 -0.42
CA VAL A 48 8.70 -17.88 -1.30
C VAL A 48 7.84 -18.58 -2.35
N ILE A 49 8.33 -19.69 -2.93
CA ILE A 49 7.57 -20.50 -3.88
C ILE A 49 6.32 -21.07 -3.19
N ALA A 50 6.49 -21.69 -2.02
CA ALA A 50 5.38 -22.27 -1.26
C ALA A 50 4.33 -21.20 -0.91
N LEU A 51 4.77 -20.03 -0.42
CA LEU A 51 3.85 -18.93 -0.12
C LEU A 51 3.20 -18.37 -1.39
N ALA A 52 3.93 -18.25 -2.50
CA ALA A 52 3.39 -17.76 -3.76
C ALA A 52 2.31 -18.68 -4.31
N GLU A 53 2.52 -19.99 -4.32
CA GLU A 53 1.52 -20.99 -4.70
C GLU A 53 0.29 -20.93 -3.78
N PHE A 54 0.51 -20.87 -2.46
CA PHE A 54 -0.58 -20.75 -1.48
C PHE A 54 -1.41 -19.48 -1.67
N LEU A 55 -0.75 -18.35 -1.98
CA LEU A 55 -1.40 -17.06 -2.19
C LEU A 55 -1.86 -16.82 -3.63
N ASN A 56 -1.73 -17.80 -4.53
CA ASN A 56 -2.04 -17.71 -5.96
C ASN A 56 -1.30 -16.57 -6.69
N ILE A 57 0.01 -16.49 -6.49
CA ILE A 57 0.93 -15.52 -7.07
C ILE A 57 1.85 -16.22 -8.07
N GLN A 58 1.95 -15.69 -9.28
CA GLN A 58 2.94 -16.12 -10.26
C GLN A 58 4.24 -15.33 -10.07
N LEU A 59 5.31 -16.08 -9.80
CA LEU A 59 6.66 -15.53 -9.69
C LEU A 59 7.25 -15.25 -11.09
N PRO A 60 8.22 -14.31 -11.20
CA PRO A 60 8.79 -13.92 -12.48
C PRO A 60 9.37 -15.08 -13.30
N HIS A 61 9.96 -16.09 -12.65
CA HIS A 61 10.51 -17.26 -13.32
C HIS A 61 9.43 -18.11 -14.01
N SER A 62 8.21 -18.11 -13.49
CA SER A 62 7.07 -18.83 -14.07
C SER A 62 6.53 -18.12 -15.31
N THR A 63 6.51 -16.78 -15.27
CA THR A 63 6.01 -15.92 -16.36
C THR A 63 7.07 -15.50 -17.38
N ARG A 64 8.35 -15.83 -17.14
CA ARG A 64 9.51 -15.51 -17.98
C ARG A 64 9.66 -14.01 -18.30
N VAL A 65 9.27 -13.15 -17.36
CA VAL A 65 9.42 -11.69 -17.50
C VAL A 65 10.87 -11.26 -17.25
N ALA A 66 11.33 -10.21 -17.95
CA ALA A 66 12.68 -9.68 -17.75
C ALA A 66 12.79 -8.90 -16.41
N ARG A 67 14.00 -8.86 -15.83
CA ARG A 67 14.29 -8.18 -14.54
C ARG A 67 13.73 -6.75 -14.47
N ASN A 68 13.87 -5.97 -15.55
CA ASN A 68 13.42 -4.58 -15.62
C ASN A 68 11.90 -4.43 -15.73
N GLN A 69 11.18 -5.49 -16.11
CA GLN A 69 9.72 -5.51 -16.25
C GLN A 69 9.03 -5.93 -14.94
N VAL A 70 9.74 -6.57 -14.01
CA VAL A 70 9.19 -6.95 -12.70
C VAL A 70 8.67 -5.73 -11.95
N LYS A 71 7.39 -5.78 -11.58
CA LYS A 71 6.73 -4.79 -10.72
C LYS A 71 6.54 -5.43 -9.35
N LEU A 72 6.96 -4.75 -8.28
CA LEU A 72 6.82 -5.27 -6.92
C LEU A 72 5.41 -5.05 -6.34
N ARG A 73 4.69 -4.03 -6.83
CA ARG A 73 3.34 -3.66 -6.38
C ARG A 73 2.34 -4.83 -6.35
N PRO A 74 2.23 -5.69 -7.39
CA PRO A 74 1.31 -6.84 -7.35
C PRO A 74 1.59 -7.80 -6.18
N TYR A 75 2.86 -8.11 -5.92
CA TYR A 75 3.27 -8.97 -4.82
C TYR A 75 2.94 -8.33 -3.46
N ILE A 76 3.32 -7.07 -3.28
CA ILE A 76 3.01 -6.27 -2.08
C ILE A 76 1.51 -6.27 -1.80
N ARG A 77 0.69 -6.00 -2.82
CA ARG A 77 -0.78 -6.01 -2.73
C ARG A 77 -1.29 -7.37 -2.26
N ARG A 78 -0.82 -8.47 -2.85
CA ARG A 78 -1.28 -9.81 -2.45
C ARG A 78 -0.93 -10.10 -1.00
N LEU A 79 0.28 -9.78 -0.57
CA LEU A 79 0.72 -9.97 0.82
C LEU A 79 -0.15 -9.17 1.79
N ILE A 80 -0.41 -7.89 1.50
CA ILE A 80 -1.27 -7.04 2.34
C ILE A 80 -2.68 -7.62 2.46
N VAL A 81 -3.34 -7.85 1.33
CA VAL A 81 -4.76 -8.22 1.35
C VAL A 81 -5.00 -9.62 1.89
N THR A 82 -3.97 -10.47 1.96
CA THR A 82 -4.05 -11.81 2.56
C THR A 82 -3.48 -11.86 3.99
N GLY A 83 -2.92 -10.75 4.49
CA GLY A 83 -2.38 -10.65 5.85
C GLY A 83 -0.97 -11.19 6.06
N TYR A 84 -0.21 -11.45 4.98
CA TYR A 84 1.16 -11.97 5.00
C TYR A 84 2.21 -10.87 4.86
N ASP A 85 1.90 -9.65 5.26
CA ASP A 85 2.77 -8.47 5.20
C ASP A 85 3.54 -8.23 6.52
N THR A 86 4.00 -9.30 7.15
CA THR A 86 4.84 -9.26 8.36
C THR A 86 6.27 -8.84 8.03
N GLU A 87 6.99 -8.30 9.02
CA GLU A 87 8.39 -7.89 8.85
C GLU A 87 9.29 -9.05 8.36
N GLU A 88 9.04 -10.26 8.85
CA GLU A 88 9.75 -11.46 8.44
C GLU A 88 9.52 -11.77 6.97
N VAL A 89 8.26 -11.84 6.51
CA VAL A 89 7.92 -12.12 5.12
C VAL A 89 8.46 -11.03 4.20
N LEU A 90 8.34 -9.76 4.58
CA LEU A 90 8.85 -8.64 3.78
C LEU A 90 10.37 -8.66 3.65
N SER A 91 11.09 -9.00 4.72
CA SER A 91 12.54 -9.17 4.68
C SER A 91 12.96 -10.36 3.82
N LEU A 92 12.20 -11.46 3.88
CA LEU A 92 12.43 -12.65 3.06
C LEU A 92 12.22 -12.35 1.57
N TRP A 93 11.18 -11.59 1.21
CA TRP A 93 10.83 -11.29 -0.18
C TRP A 93 11.66 -10.16 -0.81
N PHE A 94 12.00 -9.13 -0.03
CA PHE A 94 12.58 -7.89 -0.57
C PHE A 94 13.96 -7.55 0.00
N GLY A 95 14.47 -8.35 0.93
CA GLY A 95 15.81 -8.22 1.50
C GLY A 95 15.86 -7.31 2.72
N ALA A 96 17.05 -7.17 3.32
CA ALA A 96 17.23 -6.42 4.57
C ALA A 96 16.83 -4.94 4.48
N ASP A 97 17.00 -4.32 3.31
CA ASP A 97 16.69 -2.90 3.07
C ASP A 97 15.24 -2.64 2.64
N TRP A 98 14.34 -3.61 2.76
CA TRP A 98 12.95 -3.50 2.30
C TRP A 98 12.23 -2.26 2.85
N LYS A 99 12.51 -1.87 4.09
CA LYS A 99 11.90 -0.69 4.74
C LYS A 99 12.17 0.60 3.96
N GLY A 100 13.39 0.77 3.46
CA GLY A 100 13.78 1.95 2.69
C GLY A 100 13.40 1.89 1.22
N GLY A 101 13.19 0.68 0.66
CA GLY A 101 12.80 0.49 -0.73
C GLY A 101 11.28 0.36 -0.93
N VAL A 102 10.69 -0.74 -0.47
CA VAL A 102 9.26 -1.02 -0.66
C VAL A 102 8.38 -0.47 0.47
N GLY A 103 8.95 -0.05 1.61
CA GLY A 103 8.18 0.38 2.78
C GLY A 103 7.14 1.46 2.50
N ARG A 104 7.49 2.52 1.75
CA ARG A 104 6.52 3.56 1.34
C ARG A 104 5.38 2.99 0.49
N VAL A 105 5.70 2.09 -0.44
CA VAL A 105 4.70 1.45 -1.33
C VAL A 105 3.78 0.52 -0.53
N LEU A 106 4.34 -0.28 0.38
CA LEU A 106 3.60 -1.14 1.29
C LEU A 106 2.59 -0.32 2.09
N GLN A 107 3.05 0.78 2.68
CA GLN A 107 2.21 1.64 3.50
C GLN A 107 1.07 2.27 2.69
N GLN A 108 1.36 2.77 1.48
CA GLN A 108 0.33 3.29 0.58
C GLN A 108 -0.70 2.22 0.19
N GLU A 109 -0.26 0.99 -0.10
CA GLU A 109 -1.17 -0.08 -0.48
C GLU A 109 -2.00 -0.60 0.71
N ARG A 110 -1.48 -0.55 1.94
CA ARG A 110 -2.28 -0.81 3.15
C ARG A 110 -3.43 0.17 3.28
N LEU A 111 -3.14 1.46 3.08
CA LEU A 111 -4.14 2.52 3.08
C LEU A 111 -5.17 2.32 1.97
N ASN A 112 -4.73 2.00 0.76
CA ASN A 112 -5.62 1.72 -0.35
C ASN A 112 -6.53 0.51 -0.08
N TYR A 113 -6.00 -0.55 0.55
CA TYR A 113 -6.77 -1.73 0.90
C TYR A 113 -7.84 -1.40 1.94
N MET A 114 -7.44 -0.69 2.99
CA MET A 114 -8.33 -0.19 4.03
C MET A 114 -9.46 0.68 3.46
N LEU A 115 -9.13 1.64 2.59
CA LEU A 115 -10.12 2.52 1.94
C LEU A 115 -11.06 1.74 1.01
N ALA A 116 -10.55 0.75 0.27
CA ALA A 116 -11.39 -0.11 -0.56
C ALA A 116 -12.37 -0.91 0.31
N ALA A 117 -11.89 -1.54 1.39
CA ALA A 117 -12.71 -2.30 2.31
C ALA A 117 -13.80 -1.47 3.01
N MET A 118 -13.56 -0.17 3.22
CA MET A 118 -14.55 0.74 3.79
C MET A 118 -15.58 1.28 2.78
N SER A 119 -15.23 1.33 1.50
CA SER A 119 -16.03 2.03 0.47
C SER A 119 -16.85 1.11 -0.42
N THR A 120 -16.52 -0.18 -0.50
CA THR A 120 -17.21 -1.14 -1.36
C THR A 120 -17.52 -2.46 -0.65
N SER A 121 -18.29 -3.32 -1.31
CA SER A 121 -18.56 -4.68 -0.84
C SER A 121 -17.30 -5.53 -0.89
N TRP A 122 -17.28 -6.60 -0.10
CA TRP A 122 -16.19 -7.59 -0.10
C TRP A 122 -15.85 -8.12 -1.50
N PHE A 123 -16.87 -8.31 -2.36
CA PHE A 123 -16.70 -8.71 -3.75
C PHE A 123 -15.98 -7.63 -4.58
N GLY A 124 -16.34 -6.36 -4.39
CA GLY A 124 -15.68 -5.23 -5.05
C GLY A 124 -14.22 -5.07 -4.64
N VAL A 125 -13.92 -5.28 -3.35
CA VAL A 125 -12.53 -5.32 -2.86
C VAL A 125 -11.77 -6.45 -3.54
N LYS A 126 -12.32 -7.67 -3.53
CA LYS A 126 -11.65 -8.81 -4.15
C LYS A 126 -11.35 -8.56 -5.62
N GLN A 127 -12.33 -8.04 -6.37
CA GLN A 127 -12.16 -7.69 -7.78
C GLN A 127 -11.05 -6.65 -8.01
N ALA A 128 -10.91 -5.66 -7.13
CA ALA A 128 -9.88 -4.63 -7.23
C ALA A 128 -8.45 -5.17 -7.00
N TYR A 129 -8.31 -6.30 -6.32
CA TYR A 129 -7.03 -6.92 -5.97
C TYR A 129 -6.73 -8.24 -6.72
N ASP A 130 -7.67 -8.72 -7.55
CA ASP A 130 -7.45 -9.84 -8.47
C ASP A 130 -6.50 -9.43 -9.61
N PHE A 131 -5.51 -10.26 -9.94
CA PHE A 131 -4.59 -10.03 -11.06
C PHE A 131 -5.04 -10.86 -12.28
N GLY A 132 -6.06 -10.39 -12.98
CA GLY A 132 -6.59 -11.09 -14.15
C GLY A 132 -7.18 -12.47 -13.83
N PRO A 133 -7.57 -13.25 -14.85
CA PRO A 133 -8.37 -14.46 -14.66
C PRO A 133 -7.62 -15.64 -14.01
N ALA A 134 -6.29 -15.68 -14.08
CA ALA A 134 -5.48 -16.80 -13.57
C ALA A 134 -4.87 -16.56 -12.18
N GLN A 135 -4.85 -15.32 -11.69
CA GLN A 135 -4.25 -14.97 -10.40
C GLN A 135 -5.26 -14.21 -9.54
N SER A 136 -6.39 -14.85 -9.24
CA SER A 136 -7.36 -14.32 -8.29
C SER A 136 -6.83 -14.41 -6.86
N VAL A 137 -7.18 -13.43 -6.03
CA VAL A 137 -6.92 -13.44 -4.59
C VAL A 137 -7.70 -14.60 -3.97
N PRO A 138 -7.03 -15.51 -3.24
CA PRO A 138 -7.70 -16.69 -2.69
C PRO A 138 -8.65 -16.34 -1.54
N PHE A 139 -8.25 -15.41 -0.68
CA PHE A 139 -9.04 -14.88 0.43
C PHE A 139 -8.53 -13.49 0.80
N LEU A 140 -9.35 -12.74 1.52
CA LEU A 140 -9.01 -11.42 2.03
C LEU A 140 -8.90 -11.47 3.56
N LYS A 141 -7.89 -10.81 4.13
CA LYS A 141 -7.72 -10.64 5.58
C LYS A 141 -8.80 -9.70 6.10
N GLU A 142 -9.48 -10.10 7.16
CA GLU A 142 -10.39 -9.21 7.87
C GLU A 142 -9.62 -8.06 8.53
N LEU A 143 -10.16 -6.84 8.44
CA LEU A 143 -9.57 -5.67 9.11
C LEU A 143 -9.76 -5.79 10.62
N GLU A 144 -8.71 -5.50 11.38
CA GLU A 144 -8.79 -5.54 12.84
C GLU A 144 -9.61 -4.34 13.35
N ALA A 145 -10.39 -4.53 14.42
CA ALA A 145 -11.16 -3.46 15.07
C ALA A 145 -10.39 -2.14 15.31
N PRO A 146 -9.12 -2.14 15.79
CA PRO A 146 -8.34 -0.91 15.93
C PRO A 146 -8.10 -0.17 14.60
N ASP A 147 -7.92 -0.89 13.49
CA ASP A 147 -7.73 -0.30 12.17
C ASP A 147 -9.02 0.37 11.67
N ILE A 148 -10.15 -0.29 11.90
CA ILE A 148 -11.48 0.21 11.53
C ILE A 148 -11.81 1.51 12.28
N GLU A 149 -11.56 1.55 13.58
CA GLU A 149 -11.85 2.74 14.39
C GLU A 149 -10.91 3.90 14.05
N ALA A 150 -9.64 3.61 13.77
CA ALA A 150 -8.70 4.62 13.30
C ALA A 150 -9.11 5.23 11.94
N LEU A 151 -9.67 4.41 11.04
CA LEU A 151 -10.27 4.89 9.79
C LEU A 151 -11.50 5.75 10.01
N ARG A 152 -12.39 5.35 10.93
CA ARG A 152 -13.58 6.15 11.26
C ARG A 152 -13.17 7.55 11.71
N ARG A 153 -12.17 7.64 12.60
CA ARG A 153 -11.59 8.93 13.02
C ARG A 153 -11.00 9.72 11.86
N ALA A 154 -10.25 9.08 10.97
CA ALA A 154 -9.66 9.75 9.81
C ALA A 154 -10.73 10.30 8.85
N ARG A 155 -11.81 9.53 8.61
CA ARG A 155 -12.95 9.96 7.79
C ARG A 155 -13.69 11.14 8.42
N ASP A 156 -13.93 11.10 9.72
CA ASP A 156 -14.61 12.19 10.43
C ASP A 156 -13.78 13.48 10.37
N ARG A 157 -12.45 13.39 10.53
CA ARG A 157 -11.53 14.53 10.33
C ARG A 157 -11.60 15.10 8.91
N TRP A 158 -11.64 14.24 7.91
CA TRP A 158 -11.71 14.69 6.51
C TRP A 158 -13.04 15.37 6.20
N ALA A 159 -14.16 14.81 6.66
CA ALA A 159 -15.48 15.43 6.51
C ALA A 159 -15.53 16.81 7.17
N ASN A 160 -14.94 16.98 8.35
CA ASN A 160 -14.83 18.27 9.02
C ASN A 160 -14.01 19.27 8.19
N MET A 161 -12.88 18.85 7.60
CA MET A 161 -12.09 19.72 6.72
C MET A 161 -12.87 20.12 5.46
N GLN A 162 -13.65 19.21 4.90
CA GLN A 162 -14.48 19.50 3.74
C GLN A 162 -15.58 20.52 4.07
N ASN A 163 -16.17 20.42 5.26
CA ASN A 163 -17.13 21.40 5.75
C ASN A 163 -16.49 22.79 5.96
N LEU A 164 -15.28 22.85 6.52
CA LEU A 164 -14.53 24.11 6.68
C LEU A 164 -14.23 24.78 5.32
N ILE A 165 -13.82 23.99 4.32
CA ILE A 165 -13.61 24.50 2.96
C ILE A 165 -14.90 25.06 2.38
N THR A 166 -16.03 24.36 2.56
CA THR A 166 -17.33 24.87 2.07
C THR A 166 -17.79 26.12 2.81
N GLU A 167 -17.50 26.27 4.11
CA GLU A 167 -17.83 27.46 4.88
C GLU A 167 -16.98 28.67 4.46
N GLU A 168 -15.67 28.48 4.27
CA GLU A 168 -14.77 29.53 3.77
C GLU A 168 -15.14 29.98 2.34
N ASP A 169 -15.48 29.04 1.45
CA ASP A 169 -15.92 29.35 0.08
C ASP A 169 -17.25 30.13 0.05
N VAL A 170 -18.15 29.89 1.01
CA VAL A 170 -19.41 30.64 1.15
C VAL A 170 -19.15 32.07 1.65
N ILE A 171 -18.25 32.23 2.62
CA ILE A 171 -17.87 33.54 3.16
C ILE A 171 -17.21 34.40 2.05
N VAL A 172 -16.23 33.85 1.33
CA VAL A 172 -15.52 34.56 0.25
C VAL A 172 -16.45 34.98 -0.90
N LYS A 173 -17.48 34.17 -1.20
CA LYS A 173 -18.50 34.56 -2.21
C LYS A 173 -19.39 35.70 -1.70
N SER A 174 -19.81 35.66 -0.44
CA SER A 174 -20.66 36.71 0.14
C SER A 174 -19.96 38.08 0.23
N GLU A 175 -18.64 38.11 0.47
CA GLU A 175 -17.87 39.36 0.50
C GLU A 175 -17.64 39.95 -0.89
N ARG A 176 -17.60 39.12 -1.95
CA ARG A 176 -17.49 39.58 -3.34
C ARG A 176 -18.79 40.12 -3.92
N GLU A 177 -19.94 39.68 -3.42
CA GLU A 177 -21.25 40.20 -3.82
C GLU A 177 -21.63 41.50 -3.09
N ALA A 178 -20.94 41.81 -1.98
CA ALA A 178 -21.13 43.02 -1.19
C ALA A 178 -20.21 44.20 -1.59
N ALA A 179 -19.31 44.01 -2.57
CA ALA A 179 -18.37 45.02 -3.09
C ALA A 179 -18.70 45.42 -4.53
#